data_AF-A0A1Z9GY16-F1
#
_entry.id   AF-A0A1Z9GY16-F1
#
_cell.length_a   1.000
_cell.length_b   1.000
_cell.length_c   1.000
_cell.angle_alpha   90.00
_cell.angle_beta   90.00
_cell.angle_gamma   90.00
#
_symmetry.space_group_name_H-M   'P 1'
#
loop_
_entity.id
_entity.type
_entity.pdbx_description
1 polymer ?
#
loop_
_entity_poly.entity_id
_entity_poly.type
_entity_poly.pdbx_seq_one_letter_code
_entity_poly.pdbx_strand_id
1 'polypeptide(L)'
;MRSYQFDFSVVFFPRASLIWALWRSGIPRRIGTGFRWYSFLLTDRVMEHRSECLKHEADYNLNLLSPLLGTNIPEPQFDFQTDPELSEEWETLQNQNGVSSDYIIIHAGSGNSAPNLNLEQYQILAETILQETGWQILLTGSPAEAEINQHLVDKISGNRIIDFSGKLNLVQLMECIRNARLLITSSTGPLHLADAQNTPVLGFFCPLPPHTPVRWGPYQQSEWVVSPDLKSP
;
A
#
# COMPACT_ATOMS: atom_id res chain seq x y z
N MET A 1 -8.15 15.24 -24.62
CA MET A 1 -6.67 15.35 -24.49
C MET A 1 -6.08 16.44 -25.37
N ARG A 2 -6.29 16.46 -26.71
CA ARG A 2 -5.75 17.52 -27.59
C ARG A 2 -6.10 18.95 -27.19
N SER A 3 -7.30 19.16 -26.63
CA SER A 3 -7.76 20.46 -26.12
C SER A 3 -6.99 21.00 -24.91
N TYR A 4 -6.31 20.13 -24.15
CA TYR A 4 -5.59 20.49 -22.93
C TYR A 4 -4.13 20.88 -23.19
N GLN A 5 -3.62 20.71 -24.42
CA GLN A 5 -2.28 21.13 -24.84
C GLN A 5 -1.13 20.69 -23.91
N PHE A 6 -1.14 19.43 -23.46
CA PHE A 6 -0.07 18.89 -22.62
C PHE A 6 1.29 18.88 -23.35
N ASP A 7 2.33 19.40 -22.68
CA ASP A 7 3.71 19.40 -23.20
C ASP A 7 4.36 18.01 -23.15
N PHE A 8 4.08 17.25 -22.09
CA PHE A 8 4.61 15.91 -21.88
C PHE A 8 3.62 14.98 -21.19
N SER A 9 3.86 13.68 -21.30
CA SER A 9 3.17 12.63 -20.53
C SER A 9 4.19 11.65 -19.94
N VAL A 10 4.04 11.29 -18.68
CA VAL A 10 4.84 10.24 -18.00
C VAL A 10 3.94 9.04 -17.73
N VAL A 11 4.38 7.84 -18.15
CA VAL A 11 3.55 6.63 -18.09
C VAL A 11 4.16 5.60 -17.15
N PHE A 12 3.65 5.57 -15.92
CA PHE A 12 4.08 4.64 -14.88
C PHE A 12 3.66 3.18 -15.15
N PHE A 13 2.46 2.98 -15.72
CA PHE A 13 1.96 1.66 -16.10
C PHE A 13 1.66 1.60 -17.60
N PRO A 14 2.68 1.31 -18.45
CA PRO A 14 2.49 1.32 -19.89
C PRO A 14 1.56 0.20 -20.33
N ARG A 15 0.53 0.56 -21.11
CA ARG A 15 -0.34 -0.36 -21.85
C ARG A 15 -0.35 0.07 -23.31
N ALA A 16 -0.41 -0.88 -24.25
CA ALA A 16 -0.39 -0.58 -25.67
C ALA A 16 -1.47 0.46 -26.04
N SER A 17 -2.70 0.25 -25.60
CA SER A 17 -3.82 1.17 -25.82
C SER A 17 -3.58 2.59 -25.29
N LEU A 18 -2.99 2.71 -24.10
CA LEU A 18 -2.66 4.00 -23.49
C LEU A 18 -1.57 4.73 -24.31
N ILE A 19 -0.49 4.03 -24.67
CA ILE A 19 0.60 4.63 -25.45
C ILE A 19 0.12 5.07 -26.84
N TRP A 20 -0.71 4.25 -27.50
CA TRP A 20 -1.37 4.61 -28.75
C TRP A 20 -2.24 5.86 -28.61
N ALA A 21 -3.03 5.96 -27.54
CA ALA A 21 -3.89 7.12 -27.28
C ALA A 21 -3.08 8.41 -27.04
N LEU A 22 -1.98 8.33 -26.29
CA LEU A 22 -1.08 9.47 -26.03
C LEU A 22 -0.37 9.93 -27.32
N TRP A 23 0.12 8.99 -28.12
CA TRP A 23 0.71 9.30 -29.43
C TRP A 23 -0.31 9.94 -30.37
N ARG A 24 -1.51 9.37 -30.51
CA ARG A 24 -2.59 9.94 -31.33
C ARG A 24 -3.07 11.29 -30.80
N SER A 25 -2.92 11.56 -29.51
CA SER A 25 -3.23 12.86 -28.92
C SER A 25 -2.21 13.95 -29.28
N GLY A 26 -1.10 13.61 -29.94
CA GLY A 26 -0.12 14.59 -30.42
C GLY A 26 0.70 15.23 -29.30
N ILE A 27 0.74 14.63 -28.11
CA ILE A 27 1.55 15.12 -26.98
C ILE A 27 3.01 15.07 -27.39
N PRO A 28 3.76 16.18 -27.41
CA PRO A 28 5.11 16.24 -27.99
C PRO A 28 6.08 15.24 -27.35
N ARG A 29 6.12 15.19 -26.00
CA ARG A 29 6.99 14.28 -25.25
C ARG A 29 6.21 13.21 -24.51
N ARG A 30 6.58 11.95 -24.71
CA ARG A 30 5.93 10.77 -24.14
C ARG A 30 6.99 9.88 -23.51
N ILE A 31 7.01 9.85 -22.19
CA ILE A 31 8.03 9.24 -21.36
C ILE A 31 7.49 7.94 -20.77
N GLY A 32 8.27 6.86 -20.84
CA GLY A 32 7.91 5.58 -20.25
C GLY A 32 9.02 4.53 -20.39
N THR A 33 8.77 3.31 -19.92
CA THR A 33 9.77 2.24 -20.01
C THR A 33 9.93 1.70 -21.43
N GLY A 34 11.18 1.42 -21.84
CA GLY A 34 11.52 1.16 -23.24
C GLY A 34 11.52 -0.30 -23.73
N PHE A 35 11.08 -1.26 -22.90
CA PHE A 35 11.27 -2.69 -23.17
C PHE A 35 10.18 -3.34 -24.04
N ARG A 36 9.09 -2.65 -24.33
CA ARG A 36 7.93 -3.23 -25.02
C ARG A 36 7.95 -2.90 -26.51
N TRP A 37 7.38 -3.78 -27.34
CA TRP A 37 7.39 -3.57 -28.80
C TRP A 37 6.78 -2.23 -29.23
N TYR A 38 5.76 -1.72 -28.52
CA TYR A 38 5.11 -0.44 -28.82
C TYR A 38 5.85 0.78 -28.25
N SER A 39 6.99 0.59 -27.59
CA SER A 39 7.79 1.70 -27.02
C SER A 39 8.34 2.62 -28.11
N PHE A 40 8.31 2.23 -29.40
CA PHE A 40 8.65 3.14 -30.50
C PHE A 40 7.76 4.36 -30.59
N LEU A 41 6.55 4.30 -30.01
CA LEU A 41 5.63 5.43 -29.91
C LEU A 41 5.99 6.40 -28.78
N LEU A 42 6.86 6.01 -27.85
CA LEU A 42 7.44 6.90 -26.84
C LEU A 42 8.58 7.71 -27.46
N THR A 43 8.69 8.98 -27.07
CA THR A 43 9.84 9.83 -27.46
C THR A 43 11.02 9.58 -26.55
N ASP A 44 10.76 9.37 -25.26
CA ASP A 44 11.76 9.24 -24.22
C ASP A 44 11.60 7.89 -23.53
N ARG A 45 12.59 7.02 -23.69
CA ARG A 45 12.55 5.65 -23.18
C ARG A 45 13.51 5.49 -22.03
N VAL A 46 12.96 5.19 -20.86
CA VAL A 46 13.75 4.86 -19.67
C VAL A 46 14.01 3.36 -19.66
N MET A 47 15.28 2.99 -19.69
CA MET A 47 15.75 1.60 -19.82
C MET A 47 16.10 1.03 -18.45
N GLU A 48 15.13 0.99 -17.55
CA GLU A 48 15.31 0.47 -16.20
C GLU A 48 14.42 -0.76 -15.95
N HIS A 49 15.06 -1.92 -15.75
CA HIS A 49 14.39 -3.20 -15.54
C HIS A 49 13.85 -3.32 -14.11
N ARG A 50 12.52 -3.41 -13.97
CA ARG A 50 11.87 -3.61 -12.66
C ARG A 50 11.85 -5.07 -12.18
N SER A 51 12.24 -6.02 -13.04
CA SER A 51 12.24 -7.46 -12.74
C SER A 51 13.31 -7.86 -11.73
N GLU A 52 14.41 -7.13 -11.68
CA GLU A 52 15.52 -7.40 -10.76
C GLU A 52 15.22 -6.96 -9.33
N CYS A 53 14.15 -6.17 -9.11
CA CYS A 53 13.68 -5.75 -7.79
C CYS A 53 14.77 -5.07 -6.92
N LEU A 54 15.72 -4.36 -7.55
CA LEU A 54 16.87 -3.73 -6.90
C LEU A 54 16.58 -2.41 -6.17
N LYS A 55 15.40 -1.81 -6.40
CA LYS A 55 14.99 -0.52 -5.87
C LYS A 55 13.53 -0.56 -5.46
N HIS A 56 13.12 0.42 -4.66
CA HIS A 56 11.72 0.60 -4.33
C HIS A 56 10.91 1.00 -5.57
N GLU A 57 9.64 0.58 -5.63
CA GLU A 57 8.75 0.92 -6.75
C GLU A 57 8.56 2.45 -6.91
N ALA A 58 8.59 3.20 -5.80
CA ALA A 58 8.57 4.67 -5.82
C ALA A 58 9.80 5.27 -6.53
N ASP A 59 10.99 4.73 -6.27
CA ASP A 59 12.22 5.19 -6.94
C ASP A 59 12.17 4.88 -8.43
N TYR A 60 11.73 3.67 -8.81
CA TYR A 60 11.51 3.33 -10.21
C TYR A 60 10.52 4.25 -10.92
N ASN A 61 9.53 4.76 -10.18
CA ASN A 61 8.55 5.71 -10.70
C ASN A 61 9.16 7.09 -10.87
N LEU A 62 9.88 7.61 -9.88
CA LEU A 62 10.54 8.91 -9.98
C LEU A 62 11.68 8.91 -11.01
N ASN A 63 12.36 7.79 -11.21
CA ASN A 63 13.38 7.65 -12.26
C ASN A 63 12.82 7.83 -13.68
N LEU A 64 11.51 7.65 -13.87
CA LEU A 64 10.86 7.99 -15.15
C LEU A 64 10.94 9.49 -15.47
N LEU A 65 11.23 10.35 -14.49
CA LEU A 65 11.41 11.78 -14.66
C LEU A 65 12.84 12.16 -15.11
N SER A 66 13.77 11.21 -15.18
CA SER A 66 15.15 11.47 -15.63
C SER A 66 15.26 12.19 -16.99
N PRO A 67 14.38 11.98 -18.00
CA PRO A 67 14.44 12.74 -19.26
C PRO A 67 13.99 14.21 -19.13
N LEU A 68 13.43 14.60 -17.99
CA LEU A 68 13.02 15.97 -17.67
C LEU A 68 13.99 16.63 -16.69
N LEU A 69 14.43 15.89 -15.67
CA LEU A 69 15.17 16.41 -14.53
C LEU A 69 16.66 16.05 -14.55
N GLY A 70 17.10 15.23 -15.51
CA GLY A 70 18.46 14.70 -15.54
C GLY A 70 18.77 13.89 -14.29
N THR A 71 19.83 14.28 -13.58
CA THR A 71 20.27 13.65 -12.32
C THR A 71 19.55 14.21 -11.08
N ASN A 72 18.78 15.28 -11.22
CA ASN A 72 18.11 15.95 -10.09
C ASN A 72 16.72 15.35 -9.82
N ILE A 73 16.67 14.03 -9.62
CA ILE A 73 15.44 13.30 -9.33
C ILE A 73 15.15 13.46 -7.83
N PRO A 74 13.97 13.93 -7.43
CA PRO A 74 13.64 14.08 -6.01
C PRO A 74 13.50 12.69 -5.37
N GLU A 75 13.63 12.65 -4.04
CA GLU A 75 13.26 11.49 -3.25
C GLU A 75 11.72 11.40 -3.12
N PRO A 76 11.14 10.21 -2.96
CA PRO A 76 9.72 10.04 -2.64
C PRO A 76 9.34 10.78 -1.37
N GLN A 77 8.33 11.64 -1.49
CA GLN A 77 7.71 12.33 -0.37
C GLN A 77 6.22 12.02 -0.35
N PHE A 78 5.70 11.76 0.85
CA PHE A 78 4.29 11.50 1.07
C PHE A 78 3.72 12.62 1.94
N ASP A 79 2.86 13.46 1.37
CA ASP A 79 2.18 14.54 2.08
C ASP A 79 0.66 14.26 2.09
N PHE A 80 0.23 13.46 3.06
CA PHE A 80 -1.20 13.21 3.31
C PHE A 80 -1.71 14.19 4.35
N GLN A 81 -2.09 15.38 3.88
CA GLN A 81 -2.69 16.42 4.71
C GLN A 81 -3.91 15.91 5.46
N THR A 82 -4.07 16.36 6.71
CA THR A 82 -5.26 16.08 7.52
C THR A 82 -6.40 16.96 7.05
N ASP A 83 -7.58 16.37 6.95
CA ASP A 83 -8.82 17.08 6.65
C ASP A 83 -9.73 17.01 7.89
N PRO A 84 -10.03 18.14 8.54
CA PRO A 84 -10.87 18.16 9.74
C PRO A 84 -12.24 17.50 9.54
N GLU A 85 -12.85 17.65 8.34
CA GLU A 85 -14.16 17.06 8.06
C GLU A 85 -14.08 15.53 8.05
N LEU A 86 -13.04 14.97 7.42
CA LEU A 86 -12.82 13.53 7.38
C LEU A 86 -12.48 12.96 8.76
N SER A 87 -11.74 13.72 9.57
CA SER A 87 -11.43 13.32 10.95
C SER A 87 -12.69 13.32 11.83
N GLU A 88 -13.58 14.32 11.72
CA GLU A 88 -14.87 14.33 12.43
C GLU A 88 -15.80 13.19 11.98
N GLU A 89 -15.82 12.87 10.68
CA GLU A 89 -16.55 11.71 10.15
C GLU A 89 -16.04 10.39 10.75
N TRP A 90 -14.71 10.24 10.84
CA TRP A 90 -14.10 9.06 11.44
C TRP A 90 -14.39 8.96 12.94
N GLU A 91 -14.28 10.05 13.70
CA GLU A 91 -14.66 10.08 15.13
C GLU A 91 -16.13 9.67 15.34
N THR A 92 -17.02 10.14 14.48
CA THR A 92 -18.43 9.75 14.51
C THR A 92 -18.59 8.24 14.29
N LEU A 93 -17.89 7.69 13.29
CA LEU A 93 -17.93 6.26 13.01
C LEU A 93 -17.31 5.42 14.14
N GLN A 94 -16.22 5.90 14.76
CA GLN A 94 -15.60 5.27 15.91
C GLN A 94 -16.58 5.16 17.07
N ASN A 95 -17.23 6.27 17.44
CA ASN A 95 -18.20 6.32 18.52
C ASN A 95 -19.41 5.39 18.28
N GLN A 96 -19.92 5.35 17.05
CA GLN A 96 -21.04 4.47 16.68
C GLN A 96 -20.72 2.98 16.79
N ASN A 97 -19.46 2.61 16.58
CA ASN A 97 -19.03 1.21 16.58
C ASN A 97 -18.35 0.79 17.90
N GLY A 98 -18.20 1.70 18.87
CA GLY A 98 -17.51 1.41 20.13
C GLY A 98 -16.00 1.20 19.95
N VAL A 99 -15.39 1.92 19.00
CA VAL A 99 -13.94 1.98 18.82
C VAL A 99 -13.37 2.97 19.82
N SER A 100 -12.36 2.54 20.59
CA SER A 100 -11.62 3.38 21.51
C SER A 100 -10.61 4.26 20.77
N SER A 101 -10.01 5.23 21.47
CA SER A 101 -8.89 6.02 20.94
C SER A 101 -7.57 5.22 20.87
N ASP A 102 -7.50 4.06 21.51
CA ASP A 102 -6.29 3.24 21.64
C ASP A 102 -6.51 1.88 20.99
N TYR A 103 -6.36 1.89 19.66
CA TYR A 103 -6.51 0.68 18.86
C TYR A 103 -5.34 0.46 17.92
N ILE A 104 -5.21 -0.79 17.50
CA ILE A 104 -4.36 -1.21 16.41
C ILE A 104 -5.22 -1.79 15.29
N ILE A 105 -4.65 -1.88 14.09
CA ILE A 105 -5.30 -2.52 12.96
C ILE A 105 -4.56 -3.82 12.64
N ILE A 106 -5.32 -4.89 12.43
CA ILE A 106 -4.83 -6.10 11.76
C ILE A 106 -5.53 -6.18 10.41
N HIS A 107 -4.75 -6.09 9.34
CA HIS A 107 -5.23 -6.30 7.96
C HIS A 107 -4.64 -7.61 7.44
N ALA A 108 -5.34 -8.72 7.75
CA ALA A 108 -4.90 -10.08 7.43
C ALA A 108 -5.09 -10.44 5.95
N GLY A 109 -6.02 -9.76 5.26
CA GLY A 109 -6.22 -9.88 3.82
C GLY A 109 -4.98 -9.45 3.02
N SER A 110 -4.81 -10.02 1.84
CA SER A 110 -3.76 -9.59 0.90
C SER A 110 -4.22 -9.50 -0.55
N GLY A 111 -5.46 -9.86 -0.87
CA GLY A 111 -5.91 -9.98 -2.26
C GLY A 111 -5.02 -10.87 -3.15
N ASN A 112 -4.26 -11.81 -2.55
CA ASN A 112 -3.21 -12.60 -3.20
C ASN A 112 -2.06 -11.77 -3.80
N SER A 113 -1.77 -10.58 -3.26
CA SER A 113 -0.66 -9.72 -3.71
C SER A 113 0.72 -10.34 -3.43
N ALA A 114 0.84 -11.07 -2.32
CA ALA A 114 2.04 -11.75 -1.88
C ALA A 114 1.66 -12.90 -0.93
N PRO A 115 2.54 -13.92 -0.78
CA PRO A 115 2.46 -14.85 0.34
C PRO A 115 2.43 -14.07 1.67
N ASN A 116 1.52 -14.46 2.56
CA ASN A 116 1.26 -13.79 3.82
C ASN A 116 1.33 -14.81 4.98
N LEU A 117 1.34 -14.30 6.22
CA LEU A 117 1.07 -15.11 7.39
C LEU A 117 -0.25 -15.87 7.23
N ASN A 118 -0.29 -17.07 7.80
CA ASN A 118 -1.51 -17.85 7.85
C ASN A 118 -2.44 -17.33 8.96
N LEU A 119 -3.67 -17.84 8.96
CA LEU A 119 -4.70 -17.44 9.90
C LEU A 119 -4.31 -17.72 11.37
N GLU A 120 -3.63 -18.84 11.64
CA GLU A 120 -3.20 -19.19 13.00
C GLU A 120 -2.15 -18.22 13.53
N GLN A 121 -1.24 -17.75 12.68
CA GLN A 121 -0.23 -16.75 13.04
C GLN A 121 -0.88 -15.40 13.35
N TYR A 122 -1.86 -14.96 12.55
CA TYR A 122 -2.64 -13.76 12.86
C TYR A 122 -3.43 -13.90 14.17
N GLN A 123 -3.99 -15.07 14.43
CA GLN A 123 -4.67 -15.37 15.68
C GLN A 123 -3.72 -15.23 16.89
N ILE A 124 -2.52 -15.84 16.83
CA ILE A 124 -1.52 -15.75 17.91
C ILE A 124 -1.12 -14.29 18.15
N LEU A 125 -0.90 -13.50 17.09
CA LEU A 125 -0.57 -12.09 17.21
C LEU A 125 -1.69 -11.31 17.91
N ALA A 126 -2.94 -11.50 17.46
CA ALA A 126 -4.10 -10.83 18.04
C ALA A 126 -4.31 -11.20 19.52
N GLU A 127 -4.23 -12.48 19.86
CA GLU A 127 -4.34 -12.96 21.25
C GLU A 127 -3.24 -12.39 22.14
N THR A 128 -1.99 -12.40 21.66
CA THR A 128 -0.85 -11.85 22.40
C THR A 128 -1.04 -10.36 22.68
N ILE A 129 -1.45 -9.58 21.68
CA ILE A 129 -1.67 -8.13 21.84
C ILE A 129 -2.81 -7.87 22.82
N LEU A 130 -3.89 -8.65 22.75
CA LEU A 130 -4.99 -8.50 23.70
C LEU A 130 -4.57 -8.87 25.12
N GLN A 131 -3.72 -9.88 25.31
CA GLN A 131 -3.26 -10.28 26.65
C GLN A 131 -2.28 -9.27 27.26
N GLU A 132 -1.36 -8.75 26.47
CA GLU A 132 -0.25 -7.90 26.93
C GLU A 132 -0.61 -6.40 26.94
N THR A 133 -1.71 -6.00 26.29
CA THR A 133 -2.08 -4.58 26.15
C THR A 133 -3.57 -4.34 26.43
N GLY A 134 -3.89 -3.08 26.76
CA GLY A 134 -5.27 -2.59 26.83
C GLY A 134 -5.87 -2.20 25.48
N TRP A 135 -5.15 -2.41 24.37
CA TRP A 135 -5.60 -1.94 23.06
C TRP A 135 -6.78 -2.74 22.52
N GLN A 136 -7.56 -2.06 21.68
CA GLN A 136 -8.57 -2.68 20.83
C GLN A 136 -7.94 -3.08 19.49
N ILE A 137 -8.46 -4.14 18.88
CA ILE A 137 -8.03 -4.61 17.57
C ILE A 137 -9.16 -4.34 16.58
N LEU A 138 -8.85 -3.61 15.52
CA LEU A 138 -9.72 -3.43 14.37
C LEU A 138 -9.25 -4.35 13.25
N LEU A 139 -10.11 -5.27 12.83
CA LEU A 139 -9.88 -6.07 11.64
C LEU A 139 -10.35 -5.26 10.43
N THR A 140 -9.50 -5.11 9.43
CA THR A 140 -9.86 -4.46 8.17
C THR A 140 -9.65 -5.42 7.00
N GLY A 141 -10.35 -5.16 5.90
CA GLY A 141 -10.37 -6.04 4.74
C GLY A 141 -11.39 -5.57 3.73
N SER A 142 -11.24 -6.03 2.49
CA SER A 142 -12.30 -5.91 1.48
C SER A 142 -13.48 -6.84 1.82
N PRO A 143 -14.65 -6.69 1.17
CA PRO A 143 -15.75 -7.64 1.34
C PRO A 143 -15.36 -9.10 1.02
N ALA A 144 -14.40 -9.31 0.11
CA ALA A 144 -13.91 -10.64 -0.25
C ALA A 144 -13.04 -11.28 0.84
N GLU A 145 -12.60 -10.51 1.83
CA GLU A 145 -11.72 -10.96 2.93
C GLU A 145 -12.49 -11.08 4.26
N ALA A 146 -13.79 -10.80 4.26
CA ALA A 146 -14.63 -10.86 5.45
C ALA A 146 -14.64 -12.26 6.09
N GLU A 147 -14.58 -13.33 5.30
CA GLU A 147 -14.52 -14.70 5.82
C GLU A 147 -13.24 -14.93 6.64
N ILE A 148 -12.09 -14.42 6.20
CA ILE A 148 -10.81 -14.54 6.92
C ILE A 148 -10.92 -13.88 8.31
N ASN A 149 -11.48 -12.68 8.34
CA ASN A 149 -11.63 -11.91 9.58
C ASN A 149 -12.71 -12.50 10.49
N GLN A 150 -13.79 -13.06 9.95
CA GLN A 150 -14.79 -13.77 10.75
C GLN A 150 -14.18 -14.95 11.50
N HIS A 151 -13.28 -15.72 10.88
CA HIS A 151 -12.60 -16.81 11.57
C HIS A 151 -11.72 -16.32 12.73
N LEU A 152 -11.12 -15.12 12.64
CA LEU A 152 -10.38 -14.51 13.75
C LEU A 152 -11.33 -14.12 14.89
N VAL A 153 -12.46 -13.49 14.56
CA VAL A 153 -13.50 -13.10 15.53
C VAL A 153 -14.05 -14.32 16.28
N ASP A 154 -14.33 -15.41 15.57
CA ASP A 154 -14.93 -16.62 16.15
C ASP A 154 -13.99 -17.34 17.12
N LYS A 155 -12.68 -17.25 16.92
CA LYS A 155 -11.68 -17.94 17.73
C LYS A 155 -11.20 -17.12 18.93
N ILE A 156 -11.18 -15.79 18.81
CA ILE A 156 -10.62 -14.93 19.84
C ILE A 156 -11.75 -14.46 20.77
N SER A 157 -11.69 -14.91 22.03
CA SER A 157 -12.68 -14.51 23.03
C SER A 157 -12.46 -13.06 23.49
N GLY A 158 -13.55 -12.28 23.53
CA GLY A 158 -13.55 -10.93 24.10
C GLY A 158 -14.40 -9.93 23.31
N ASN A 159 -14.47 -8.70 23.81
CA ASN A 159 -15.21 -7.59 23.20
C ASN A 159 -14.30 -6.49 22.63
N ARG A 160 -12.98 -6.74 22.57
CA ARG A 160 -11.97 -5.79 22.08
C ARG A 160 -11.53 -6.06 20.65
N ILE A 161 -12.28 -6.84 19.89
CA ILE A 161 -12.08 -7.01 18.45
C ILE A 161 -13.31 -6.48 17.74
N ILE A 162 -13.10 -5.59 16.78
CA ILE A 162 -14.15 -5.10 15.88
C ILE A 162 -13.76 -5.40 14.45
N ASP A 163 -14.67 -6.03 13.71
CA ASP A 163 -14.50 -6.30 12.30
C ASP A 163 -15.12 -5.20 11.42
N PHE A 164 -14.27 -4.53 10.64
CA PHE A 164 -14.62 -3.51 9.64
C PHE A 164 -14.49 -4.01 8.19
N SER A 165 -14.36 -5.33 7.97
CA SER A 165 -14.26 -5.93 6.62
C SER A 165 -15.42 -5.50 5.72
N GLY A 166 -15.09 -4.82 4.62
CA GLY A 166 -16.08 -4.30 3.67
C GLY A 166 -16.99 -3.19 4.20
N LYS A 167 -16.72 -2.65 5.39
CA LYS A 167 -17.52 -1.59 6.03
C LYS A 167 -16.93 -0.19 5.87
N LEU A 168 -15.66 -0.08 5.48
CA LEU A 168 -14.97 1.19 5.25
C LEU A 168 -14.77 1.42 3.76
N ASN A 169 -15.06 2.64 3.31
CA ASN A 169 -14.55 3.12 2.03
C ASN A 169 -13.06 3.50 2.15
N LEU A 170 -12.41 3.83 1.03
CA LEU A 170 -10.97 4.14 1.03
C LEU A 170 -10.61 5.31 1.96
N VAL A 171 -11.42 6.36 1.96
CA VAL A 171 -11.18 7.56 2.78
C VAL A 171 -11.33 7.24 4.27
N GLN A 172 -12.37 6.50 4.64
CA GLN A 172 -12.58 6.03 6.01
C GLN A 172 -11.46 5.08 6.46
N LEU A 173 -10.96 4.22 5.58
CA LEU A 173 -9.82 3.35 5.87
C LEU A 173 -8.54 4.17 6.10
N MET A 174 -8.32 5.24 5.33
CA MET A 174 -7.20 6.15 5.53
C MET A 174 -7.26 6.85 6.89
N GLU A 175 -8.43 7.35 7.32
CA GLU A 175 -8.56 7.97 8.64
C GLU A 175 -8.49 6.95 9.78
N CYS A 176 -8.98 5.73 9.56
CA CYS A 176 -8.79 4.60 10.47
C CYS A 176 -7.30 4.29 10.67
N ILE A 177 -6.52 4.21 9.60
CA ILE A 177 -5.07 3.97 9.67
C ILE A 177 -4.35 5.14 10.33
N ARG A 178 -4.66 6.37 9.96
CA ARG A 178 -4.04 7.58 10.53
C ARG A 178 -4.13 7.64 12.05
N ASN A 179 -5.27 7.23 12.61
CA ASN A 179 -5.54 7.29 14.04
C ASN A 179 -5.14 6.01 14.81
N ALA A 180 -4.63 4.99 14.12
CA ALA A 180 -4.19 3.75 14.75
C ALA A 180 -2.84 3.91 15.47
N ARG A 181 -2.64 3.16 16.56
CA ARG A 181 -1.34 3.05 17.24
C ARG A 181 -0.32 2.22 16.44
N LEU A 182 -0.82 1.28 15.65
CA LEU A 182 -0.03 0.35 14.84
C LEU A 182 -0.93 -0.28 13.76
N LEU A 183 -0.40 -0.43 12.55
CA LEU A 183 -0.95 -1.31 11.51
C LEU A 183 -0.10 -2.58 11.39
N ILE A 184 -0.72 -3.75 11.53
CA ILE A 184 -0.10 -5.04 11.26
C ILE A 184 -0.69 -5.60 9.96
N THR A 185 0.15 -5.81 8.95
CA THR A 185 -0.30 -6.29 7.64
C THR A 185 0.84 -6.91 6.83
N SER A 186 0.55 -7.36 5.61
CA SER A 186 1.53 -7.75 4.60
C SER A 186 1.71 -6.67 3.53
N SER A 187 2.43 -7.00 2.45
CA SER A 187 2.62 -6.15 1.26
C SER A 187 1.29 -5.81 0.55
N THR A 188 0.51 -4.89 1.11
CA THR A 188 -0.84 -4.50 0.66
C THR A 188 -1.01 -2.99 0.60
N GLY A 189 -2.11 -2.52 0.00
CA GLY A 189 -2.44 -1.10 -0.06
C GLY A 189 -2.41 -0.39 1.31
N PRO A 190 -3.05 -0.94 2.36
CA PRO A 190 -3.00 -0.39 3.72
C PRO A 190 -1.59 -0.12 4.26
N LEU A 191 -0.62 -0.99 3.97
CA LEU A 191 0.77 -0.80 4.39
C LEU A 191 1.34 0.53 3.86
N HIS A 192 1.10 0.80 2.57
CA HIS A 192 1.59 2.03 1.93
C HIS A 192 0.84 3.27 2.42
N LEU A 193 -0.45 3.13 2.79
CA LEU A 193 -1.20 4.24 3.41
C LEU A 193 -0.64 4.58 4.79
N ALA A 194 -0.34 3.57 5.61
CA ALA A 194 0.27 3.77 6.93
C ALA A 194 1.64 4.44 6.83
N ASP A 195 2.50 3.93 5.93
CA ASP A 195 3.82 4.51 5.65
C ASP A 195 3.70 5.99 5.24
N ALA A 196 2.77 6.28 4.33
CA ALA A 196 2.55 7.62 3.81
C ALA A 196 1.95 8.61 4.83
N GLN A 197 1.27 8.10 5.87
CA GLN A 197 0.67 8.89 6.94
C GLN A 197 1.51 8.91 8.22
N ASN A 198 2.69 8.27 8.23
CA ASN A 198 3.53 8.06 9.41
C ASN A 198 2.84 7.26 10.54
N THR A 199 1.83 6.46 10.22
CA THR A 199 1.29 5.49 11.17
C THR A 199 2.30 4.36 11.34
N PRO A 200 2.67 3.98 12.58
CA PRO A 200 3.56 2.84 12.82
C PRO A 200 3.06 1.59 12.10
N VAL A 201 3.95 0.88 11.40
CA VAL A 201 3.60 -0.35 10.67
C VAL A 201 4.47 -1.50 11.10
N LEU A 202 3.89 -2.70 11.23
CA LEU A 202 4.62 -3.97 11.29
C LEU A 202 4.24 -4.79 10.07
N GLY A 203 5.16 -4.87 9.11
CA GLY A 203 4.94 -5.48 7.81
C GLY A 203 5.53 -6.89 7.70
N PHE A 204 4.73 -7.87 7.28
CA PHE A 204 5.21 -9.22 6.98
C PHE A 204 5.41 -9.43 5.48
N PHE A 205 6.62 -9.84 5.08
CA PHE A 205 7.01 -9.95 3.68
C PHE A 205 7.56 -11.34 3.34
N CYS A 206 7.30 -11.74 2.09
CA CYS A 206 7.97 -12.88 1.48
C CYS A 206 9.36 -12.41 0.96
N PRO A 207 10.46 -13.12 1.28
CA PRO A 207 11.79 -12.69 0.86
C PRO A 207 12.08 -13.04 -0.61
N LEU A 208 11.18 -13.77 -1.29
CA LEU A 208 11.34 -14.11 -2.70
C LEU A 208 11.01 -12.90 -3.58
N PRO A 209 11.85 -12.58 -4.59
CA PRO A 209 11.43 -11.72 -5.69
C PRO A 209 10.17 -12.32 -6.35
N PRO A 210 9.08 -11.57 -6.63
CA PRO A 210 8.95 -10.11 -6.73
C PRO A 210 8.38 -9.41 -5.48
N HIS A 211 8.25 -10.09 -4.35
CA HIS A 211 7.53 -9.61 -3.16
C HIS A 211 8.46 -9.00 -2.10
N THR A 212 9.71 -8.71 -2.46
CA THR A 212 10.73 -8.31 -1.50
C THR A 212 10.38 -6.95 -0.86
N PRO A 213 10.75 -6.76 0.41
CA PRO A 213 10.57 -5.47 1.08
C PRO A 213 11.43 -4.35 0.46
N VAL A 214 12.53 -4.69 -0.21
CA VAL A 214 13.29 -3.72 -1.02
C VAL A 214 12.41 -3.04 -2.06
N ARG A 215 11.47 -3.78 -2.65
CA ARG A 215 10.60 -3.27 -3.71
C ARG A 215 9.30 -2.67 -3.21
N TRP A 216 8.68 -3.31 -2.21
CA TRP A 216 7.31 -3.03 -1.76
C TRP A 216 7.19 -2.72 -0.26
N GLY A 217 8.31 -2.62 0.45
CA GLY A 217 8.32 -2.29 1.87
C GLY A 217 7.77 -0.88 2.14
N PRO A 218 7.46 -0.56 3.40
CA PRO A 218 7.23 0.82 3.80
C PRO A 218 8.53 1.61 3.59
N TYR A 219 8.44 2.70 2.82
CA TYR A 219 9.61 3.45 2.38
C TYR A 219 10.29 4.17 3.53
N GLN A 220 9.53 4.71 4.48
CA GLN A 220 10.04 5.48 5.62
C GLN A 220 10.24 4.63 6.88
N GLN A 221 9.67 3.42 6.91
CA GLN A 221 9.63 2.54 8.10
C GLN A 221 10.18 1.13 7.81
N SER A 222 11.18 1.03 6.92
CA SER A 222 11.71 -0.24 6.41
C SER A 222 12.28 -1.18 7.49
N GLU A 223 12.66 -0.65 8.65
CA GLU A 223 13.15 -1.38 9.80
C GLU A 223 12.06 -2.20 10.52
N TRP A 224 10.79 -1.88 10.29
CA TRP A 224 9.65 -2.57 10.89
C TRP A 224 9.07 -3.67 9.98
N VAL A 225 9.90 -4.18 9.09
CA VAL A 225 9.57 -5.31 8.22
C VAL A 225 10.15 -6.60 8.78
N VAL A 226 9.30 -7.61 8.91
CA VAL A 226 9.68 -8.98 9.25
C VAL A 226 9.60 -9.83 7.99
N SER A 227 10.70 -10.48 7.66
CA SER A 227 10.77 -11.50 6.61
C SER A 227 11.39 -12.78 7.18
N PRO A 228 10.86 -13.97 6.85
CA PRO A 228 11.48 -15.22 7.28
C PRO A 228 12.86 -15.37 6.64
N ASP A 229 13.81 -15.92 7.40
CA ASP A 229 15.10 -16.36 6.86
C ASP A 229 14.91 -17.70 6.15
N LEU A 230 14.68 -17.65 4.84
CA LEU A 230 14.58 -18.85 4.01
C LEU A 230 16.00 -19.33 3.69
N LYS A 231 16.41 -20.45 4.31
CA LYS A 231 17.74 -21.07 4.09
C LYS A 231 17.95 -21.67 2.68
N SER A 232 16.95 -21.61 1.80
CA SER A 232 17.06 -21.82 0.35
C SER A 232 15.71 -21.52 -0.32
N PRO A 233 15.70 -21.21 -1.64
CA PRO A 233 14.49 -20.98 -2.41
C PRO A 233 13.56 -22.20 -2.45
#